data_AF-A0AAD8HK64-F1
#
_entry.id   AF-A0AAD8HK64-F1
#
_cell.length_a   1.000
_cell.length_b   1.000
_cell.length_c   1.000
_cell.angle_alpha   90.00
_cell.angle_beta   90.00
_cell.angle_gamma   90.00
#
_symmetry.space_group_name_H-M   'P 1'
#
loop_
_entity.id
_entity.type
_entity.pdbx_description
1 polymer ?
#
loop_
_entity_poly.entity_id
_entity_poly.type
_entity_poly.pdbx_seq_one_letter_code
_entity_poly.pdbx_strand_id
1 'polypeptide(L)'
;MRNEKNSFLSKQTLSPYILVLLSTKNSLSKALSSFYPFAGRYRIDTHSVNCGDQGAEFVQAKVDIRLDDLVSQRMNVKAELLNDLVPCPMGVIDGYDDPLLAVQVNAFSCGGFAITVCTSHRIADMQSVMSFVSAWAIATKQELGYVDENYQPILPNFDSGSLFPGKMLPCIPAGLGREKENFELYKIVTKMFYFDKSKISSIRERARLDDSSLLPSKVQSISGLIGKAIIDVHVANPENPNTYTIIQAVNIRKRTVLPLPDNQFGNLYILSSFQSAVGPERVASLATLVNYLSKSVKGVVDACATVLLLEIISNLFE
;
A
#
# COMPACT_ATOMS: atom_id res chain seq x y z
N MET A 1 10.98 0.72 -59.76
CA MET A 1 11.85 -0.06 -58.86
C MET A 1 12.84 0.86 -58.18
N ARG A 2 12.47 1.47 -57.06
CA ARG A 2 13.36 2.13 -56.10
C ARG A 2 12.72 1.88 -54.74
N ASN A 3 13.21 0.87 -54.05
CA ASN A 3 12.85 0.54 -52.67
C ASN A 3 14.12 0.06 -51.98
N GLU A 4 14.16 0.26 -50.67
CA GLU A 4 15.16 -0.22 -49.71
C GLU A 4 16.40 0.67 -49.49
N LYS A 5 16.16 1.84 -48.89
CA LYS A 5 17.03 2.38 -47.84
C LYS A 5 16.29 2.25 -46.49
N ASN A 6 16.19 1.03 -45.97
CA ASN A 6 15.69 0.75 -44.63
C ASN A 6 16.26 -0.58 -44.13
N SER A 7 17.55 -0.62 -43.77
CA SER A 7 18.09 -1.75 -42.99
C SER A 7 19.52 -1.51 -42.48
N PHE A 8 19.80 -0.42 -41.77
CA PHE A 8 21.02 -0.36 -40.95
C PHE A 8 20.78 0.42 -39.64
N LEU A 9 19.80 -0.04 -38.85
CA LEU A 9 19.89 0.09 -37.39
C LEU A 9 20.59 -1.18 -36.90
N SER A 10 21.91 -1.08 -36.74
CA SER A 10 22.71 -2.08 -36.05
C SER A 10 22.08 -2.38 -34.68
N LYS A 11 21.77 -3.65 -34.42
CA LYS A 11 21.50 -4.15 -33.05
C LYS A 11 22.78 -3.98 -32.22
N GLN A 12 23.03 -2.79 -31.71
CA GLN A 12 23.89 -2.61 -30.56
C GLN A 12 23.21 -3.33 -29.39
N THR A 13 23.85 -4.36 -28.86
CA THR A 13 23.38 -5.02 -27.64
C THR A 13 23.44 -4.00 -26.52
N LEU A 14 22.29 -3.40 -26.18
CA LEU A 14 22.16 -2.48 -25.06
C LEU A 14 22.67 -3.19 -23.80
N SER A 15 23.40 -2.47 -22.94
CA SER A 15 23.79 -3.04 -21.65
C SER A 15 22.53 -3.47 -20.88
N PRO A 16 22.59 -4.52 -20.03
CA PRO A 16 21.44 -4.94 -19.22
C PRO A 16 20.81 -3.80 -18.42
N TYR A 17 21.64 -2.86 -17.96
CA TYR A 17 21.20 -1.64 -17.29
C TYR A 17 20.31 -0.75 -18.17
N ILE A 18 20.78 -0.42 -19.37
CA ILE A 18 20.01 0.44 -20.30
C ILE A 18 18.72 -0.27 -20.72
N LEU A 19 18.79 -1.60 -20.93
CA LEU A 19 17.60 -2.39 -21.26
C LEU A 19 16.53 -2.30 -20.17
N VAL A 20 16.88 -2.53 -18.90
CA VAL A 20 15.93 -2.45 -17.78
C VAL A 20 15.31 -1.06 -17.68
N LEU A 21 16.12 0.00 -17.76
CA LEU A 21 15.63 1.38 -17.66
C LEU A 21 14.69 1.78 -18.79
N LEU A 22 15.05 1.45 -20.04
CA LEU A 22 14.20 1.73 -21.19
C LEU A 22 12.91 0.92 -21.14
N SER A 23 12.99 -0.38 -20.85
CA SER A 23 11.82 -1.24 -20.81
C SER A 23 10.86 -0.84 -19.70
N THR A 24 11.36 -0.52 -18.50
CA THR A 24 10.52 -0.06 -17.37
C THR A 24 9.87 1.29 -17.64
N LYS A 25 10.59 2.24 -18.26
CA LYS A 25 10.03 3.55 -18.62
C LYS A 25 8.97 3.44 -19.73
N ASN A 26 9.24 2.69 -20.79
CA ASN A 26 8.30 2.50 -21.90
C ASN A 26 7.05 1.75 -21.45
N SER A 27 7.22 0.67 -20.68
CA SER A 27 6.10 -0.10 -20.16
C SER A 27 5.28 0.68 -19.13
N LEU A 28 5.90 1.60 -18.38
CA LEU A 28 5.18 2.48 -17.46
C LEU A 28 4.20 3.35 -18.24
N SER A 29 4.65 3.94 -19.35
CA SER A 29 3.77 4.73 -20.23
C SER A 29 2.59 3.90 -20.75
N LYS A 30 2.80 2.62 -21.09
CA LYS A 30 1.73 1.71 -21.52
C LYS A 30 0.75 1.40 -20.38
N ALA A 31 1.25 1.12 -19.19
CA ALA A 31 0.41 0.85 -18.02
C ALA A 31 -0.43 2.08 -17.62
N LEU A 32 0.17 3.27 -17.71
CA LEU A 32 -0.52 4.54 -17.46
C LEU A 32 -1.66 4.82 -18.43
N SER A 33 -1.66 4.26 -19.65
CA SER A 33 -2.82 4.39 -20.54
C SER A 33 -4.08 3.73 -19.97
N SER A 34 -3.94 2.63 -19.22
CA SER A 34 -5.06 1.99 -18.52
C SER A 34 -5.28 2.59 -17.12
N PHE A 35 -4.20 3.00 -16.45
CA PHE A 35 -4.22 3.62 -15.13
C PHE A 35 -4.03 5.14 -15.21
N TYR A 36 -4.78 5.79 -16.10
CA TYR A 36 -4.61 7.20 -16.46
C TYR A 36 -4.72 8.18 -15.29
N PRO A 37 -5.49 7.95 -14.20
CA PRO A 37 -5.51 8.89 -13.08
C PRO A 37 -4.14 9.07 -12.41
N PHE A 38 -3.24 8.09 -12.48
CA PHE A 38 -1.89 8.22 -11.94
C PHE A 38 -1.01 9.23 -12.71
N ALA A 39 -1.36 9.56 -13.95
CA ALA A 39 -0.71 10.62 -14.72
C ALA A 39 -1.32 12.01 -14.50
N GLY A 40 -2.37 12.12 -13.67
CA GLY A 40 -3.09 13.37 -13.39
C GLY A 40 -2.55 14.14 -12.19
N ARG A 41 -3.37 15.09 -11.71
CA ARG A 41 -3.15 15.86 -10.48
C ARG A 41 -4.42 15.91 -9.63
N TYR A 42 -4.29 15.89 -8.31
CA TYR A 42 -5.43 15.95 -7.41
C TYR A 42 -5.89 17.39 -7.19
N ARG A 43 -7.16 17.66 -7.45
CA ARG A 43 -7.80 18.94 -7.21
C ARG A 43 -8.49 18.92 -5.85
N ILE A 44 -7.92 19.68 -4.91
CA ILE A 44 -8.43 19.73 -3.53
C ILE A 44 -9.78 20.42 -3.41
N ASP A 45 -10.05 21.39 -4.28
CA ASP A 45 -11.30 22.15 -4.34
C ASP A 45 -12.48 21.27 -4.77
N THR A 46 -12.28 20.42 -5.78
CA THR A 46 -13.31 19.54 -6.33
C THR A 46 -13.26 18.11 -5.78
N HIS A 47 -12.27 17.79 -4.96
CA HIS A 47 -11.98 16.42 -4.48
C HIS A 47 -11.91 15.39 -5.62
N SER A 48 -11.35 15.79 -6.76
CA SER A 48 -11.31 14.98 -7.97
C SER A 48 -9.93 14.97 -8.61
N VAL A 49 -9.70 14.04 -9.54
CA VAL A 49 -8.45 13.97 -10.31
C VAL A 49 -8.63 14.72 -11.63
N ASN A 50 -7.73 15.66 -11.89
CA ASN A 50 -7.53 16.22 -13.21
C ASN A 50 -6.67 15.27 -14.05
N CYS A 51 -7.29 14.49 -14.92
CA CYS A 51 -6.62 13.59 -15.85
C CYS A 51 -6.12 14.34 -17.09
N GLY A 52 -5.27 15.35 -16.89
CA GLY A 52 -4.71 16.19 -17.95
C GLY A 52 -3.37 15.69 -18.50
N ASP A 53 -3.02 14.42 -18.25
CA ASP A 53 -1.79 13.76 -18.69
C ASP A 53 -0.49 14.53 -18.39
N GLN A 54 -0.44 15.24 -17.26
CA GLN A 54 0.78 15.91 -16.79
C GLN A 54 1.93 14.92 -16.50
N GLY A 55 1.61 13.65 -16.37
CA GLY A 55 2.56 12.55 -16.26
C GLY A 55 2.87 12.16 -14.81
N ALA A 56 3.42 10.95 -14.69
CA ALA A 56 4.02 10.44 -13.46
C ALA A 56 5.50 10.80 -13.41
N GLU A 57 6.06 10.91 -12.21
CA GLU A 57 7.49 11.10 -12.01
C GLU A 57 8.25 9.77 -12.19
N PHE A 58 9.37 9.82 -12.91
CA PHE A 58 10.23 8.64 -13.13
C PHE A 58 11.70 9.02 -12.88
N VAL A 59 12.24 8.55 -11.77
CA VAL A 59 13.60 8.81 -11.30
C VAL A 59 14.48 7.58 -11.57
N GLN A 60 15.71 7.84 -12.00
CA GLN A 60 16.73 6.81 -12.17
C GLN A 60 17.89 7.14 -11.24
N ALA A 61 18.26 6.19 -10.38
CA ALA A 61 19.34 6.36 -9.42
C ALA A 61 20.39 5.26 -9.60
N LYS A 62 21.65 5.62 -9.39
CA LYS A 62 22.75 4.66 -9.22
C LYS A 62 23.09 4.59 -7.75
N VAL A 63 23.27 3.37 -7.26
CA VAL A 63 23.57 3.08 -5.86
C VAL A 63 24.93 2.39 -5.82
N ASP A 64 25.90 3.04 -5.19
CA ASP A 64 27.30 2.60 -5.21
C ASP A 64 27.58 1.37 -4.33
N ILE A 65 26.62 0.97 -3.49
CA ILE A 65 26.69 -0.28 -2.72
C ILE A 65 26.09 -1.44 -3.50
N ARG A 66 26.39 -2.66 -3.05
CA ARG A 66 25.76 -3.86 -3.60
C ARG A 66 24.41 -4.11 -2.92
N LEU A 67 23.47 -4.71 -3.66
CA LEU A 67 22.13 -5.02 -3.14
C LEU A 67 22.18 -6.11 -2.05
N ASP A 68 23.06 -7.09 -2.18
CA ASP A 68 23.28 -8.14 -1.17
C ASP A 68 23.84 -7.57 0.14
N ASP A 69 24.69 -6.54 0.08
CA ASP A 69 25.17 -5.84 1.28
C ASP A 69 24.02 -5.12 2.01
N LEU A 70 23.05 -4.57 1.27
CA LEU A 70 21.85 -3.97 1.85
C LEU A 70 20.91 -5.03 2.44
N VAL A 71 20.61 -6.10 1.69
CA VAL A 71 19.64 -7.13 2.10
C VAL A 71 20.19 -8.02 3.24
N SER A 72 21.50 -8.29 3.25
CA SER A 72 22.16 -9.12 4.27
C SER A 72 22.08 -8.53 5.68
N GLN A 73 21.95 -7.21 5.79
CA GLN A 73 21.75 -6.54 7.08
C GLN A 73 20.41 -6.92 7.73
N ARG A 74 19.43 -7.47 6.98
CA ARG A 74 18.12 -7.91 7.47
C ARG A 74 17.50 -6.90 8.44
N MET A 75 17.49 -7.22 9.73
CA MET A 75 16.87 -6.43 10.81
C MET A 75 17.67 -5.18 11.19
N ASN A 76 18.94 -5.11 10.76
CA ASN A 76 19.87 -4.04 11.05
C ASN A 76 19.90 -2.97 9.95
N VAL A 77 19.14 -3.16 8.86
CA VAL A 77 18.98 -2.10 7.85
C VAL A 77 18.43 -0.87 8.56
N LYS A 78 19.20 0.21 8.53
CA LYS A 78 18.72 1.52 8.95
C LYS A 78 17.59 1.93 8.03
N ALA A 79 16.39 2.11 8.56
CA ALA A 79 15.22 2.46 7.77
C ALA A 79 15.45 3.78 7.00
N GLU A 80 16.30 4.65 7.55
CA GLU A 80 16.72 5.90 6.94
C GLU A 80 17.43 5.67 5.59
N LEU A 81 18.20 4.58 5.42
CA LEU A 81 18.82 4.24 4.14
C LEU A 81 17.82 3.85 3.06
N LEU A 82 16.62 3.38 3.46
CA LEU A 82 15.56 3.05 2.50
C LEU A 82 14.86 4.32 1.99
N ASN A 83 14.96 5.44 2.72
CA ASN A 83 14.42 6.72 2.28
C ASN A 83 15.21 7.28 1.07
N ASP A 84 16.49 6.93 0.92
CA ASP A 84 17.27 7.34 -0.26
C ASP A 84 16.86 6.59 -1.53
N LEU A 85 16.09 5.51 -1.39
CA LEU A 85 15.61 4.69 -2.51
C LEU A 85 14.21 5.10 -3.01
N VAL A 86 13.58 6.12 -2.41
CA VAL A 86 12.24 6.59 -2.78
C VAL A 86 12.31 7.94 -3.53
N PRO A 87 11.43 8.18 -4.53
CA PRO A 87 11.46 9.42 -5.33
C PRO A 87 10.88 10.65 -4.63
N CYS A 88 10.14 10.48 -3.52
CA CYS A 88 9.48 11.57 -2.83
C CYS A 88 9.61 11.47 -1.30
N PRO A 89 9.57 12.60 -0.57
CA PRO A 89 9.54 12.60 0.89
C PRO A 89 8.32 11.81 1.42
N MET A 90 8.55 10.90 2.37
CA MET A 90 7.50 10.08 2.97
C MET A 90 6.69 10.87 4.01
N GLY A 91 5.35 10.74 3.95
CA GLY A 91 4.45 11.27 4.99
C GLY A 91 4.09 12.75 4.87
N VAL A 92 4.48 13.39 3.77
CA VAL A 92 4.15 14.78 3.46
C VAL A 92 2.75 14.87 2.84
N ILE A 93 1.97 15.89 3.23
CA ILE A 93 0.67 16.16 2.61
C ILE A 93 0.85 16.58 1.14
N ASP A 94 0.10 15.91 0.26
CA ASP A 94 0.05 16.22 -1.17
C ASP A 94 -0.27 17.71 -1.42
N GLY A 95 0.58 18.35 -2.21
CA GLY A 95 0.37 19.67 -2.78
C GLY A 95 -0.50 19.62 -4.03
N TYR A 96 -0.94 20.80 -4.47
CA TYR A 96 -1.88 20.95 -5.59
C TYR A 96 -1.34 20.36 -6.92
N ASP A 97 -0.06 20.55 -7.20
CA ASP A 97 0.58 20.10 -8.44
C ASP A 97 1.48 18.85 -8.27
N ASP A 98 1.36 18.16 -7.14
CA ASP A 98 2.15 16.97 -6.87
C ASP A 98 1.76 15.81 -7.81
N PRO A 99 2.73 15.07 -8.36
CA PRO A 99 2.47 13.84 -9.09
C PRO A 99 1.69 12.84 -8.23
N LEU A 100 0.68 12.20 -8.81
CA LEU A 100 -0.09 11.15 -8.12
C LEU A 100 0.63 9.80 -8.10
N LEU A 101 1.64 9.66 -8.96
CA LEU A 101 2.54 8.52 -9.03
C LEU A 101 3.97 9.04 -9.25
N ALA A 102 4.89 8.50 -8.45
CA ALA A 102 6.32 8.64 -8.63
C ALA A 102 6.98 7.26 -8.54
N VAL A 103 7.92 7.00 -9.44
CA VAL A 103 8.65 5.73 -9.53
C VAL A 103 10.15 6.01 -9.50
N GLN A 104 10.90 5.25 -8.70
CA GLN A 104 12.36 5.29 -8.72
C GLN A 104 12.93 3.92 -9.05
N VAL A 105 13.79 3.86 -10.07
CA VAL A 105 14.57 2.66 -10.42
C VAL A 105 16.01 2.85 -9.92
N ASN A 106 16.37 2.10 -8.88
CA ASN A 106 17.67 2.14 -8.22
C ASN A 106 18.54 0.99 -8.74
N ALA A 107 19.62 1.29 -9.45
CA ALA A 107 20.58 0.29 -9.94
C ALA A 107 21.80 0.20 -9.02
N PHE A 108 22.04 -0.99 -8.47
CA PHE A 108 23.14 -1.26 -7.54
C PHE A 108 24.41 -1.68 -8.28
N SER A 109 25.57 -1.47 -7.65
CA SER A 109 26.87 -1.79 -8.25
C SER A 109 27.07 -3.27 -8.59
N CYS A 110 26.29 -4.17 -7.97
CA CYS A 110 26.27 -5.60 -8.30
C CYS A 110 25.38 -5.97 -9.51
N GLY A 111 24.72 -5.00 -10.15
CA GLY A 111 23.76 -5.22 -11.24
C GLY A 111 22.32 -5.54 -10.77
N GLY A 112 22.08 -5.56 -9.46
CA GLY A 112 20.74 -5.67 -8.87
C GLY A 112 19.95 -4.37 -8.99
N PHE A 113 18.62 -4.47 -8.90
CA PHE A 113 17.71 -3.33 -8.94
C PHE A 113 16.76 -3.32 -7.75
N ALA A 114 16.46 -2.13 -7.24
CA ALA A 114 15.29 -1.89 -6.39
C ALA A 114 14.37 -0.88 -7.08
N ILE A 115 13.09 -1.22 -7.21
CA ILE A 115 12.08 -0.35 -7.80
C ILE A 115 11.15 0.10 -6.68
N THR A 116 11.02 1.40 -6.53
CA THR A 116 10.13 2.00 -5.53
C THR A 116 8.98 2.71 -6.24
N VAL A 117 7.78 2.52 -5.71
CA VAL A 117 6.54 3.11 -6.23
C VAL A 117 5.91 3.91 -5.10
N CYS A 118 5.72 5.20 -5.34
CA CYS A 118 5.07 6.13 -4.43
C CYS A 118 3.79 6.64 -5.09
N THR A 119 2.68 6.57 -4.37
CA THR A 119 1.36 6.97 -4.88
C THR A 119 0.62 7.79 -3.84
N SER A 120 -0.13 8.80 -4.29
CA SER A 120 -1.03 9.51 -3.38
C SER A 120 -2.09 8.55 -2.83
N HIS A 121 -2.12 8.41 -1.50
CA HIS A 121 -3.13 7.60 -0.82
C HIS A 121 -4.54 8.24 -0.92
N ARG A 122 -4.68 9.48 -1.42
CA ARG A 122 -6.00 10.10 -1.67
C ARG A 122 -6.81 9.35 -2.71
N ILE A 123 -6.16 8.71 -3.68
CA ILE A 123 -6.85 8.09 -4.83
C ILE A 123 -6.75 6.56 -4.86
N ALA A 124 -5.81 5.96 -4.13
CA ALA A 124 -5.53 4.53 -4.24
C ALA A 124 -5.17 3.91 -2.89
N ASP A 125 -5.81 2.79 -2.56
CA ASP A 125 -5.32 1.88 -1.53
C ASP A 125 -4.27 0.90 -2.07
N MET A 126 -3.68 0.12 -1.16
CA MET A 126 -2.65 -0.87 -1.52
C MET A 126 -3.11 -1.87 -2.58
N GLN A 127 -4.38 -2.28 -2.58
CA GLN A 127 -4.90 -3.21 -3.60
C GLN A 127 -4.90 -2.57 -4.99
N SER A 128 -5.30 -1.30 -5.09
CA SER A 128 -5.27 -0.53 -6.35
C SER A 128 -3.84 -0.36 -6.87
N VAL A 129 -2.90 -0.06 -5.97
CA VAL A 129 -1.47 0.04 -6.30
C VAL A 129 -0.93 -1.30 -6.79
N MET A 130 -1.26 -2.42 -6.13
CA MET A 130 -0.80 -3.74 -6.56
C MET A 130 -1.38 -4.19 -7.90
N SER A 131 -2.62 -3.83 -8.21
CA SER A 131 -3.20 -4.03 -9.54
C SER A 131 -2.42 -3.27 -10.61
N PHE A 132 -2.04 -2.02 -10.34
CA PHE A 132 -1.19 -1.22 -11.23
C PHE A 132 0.22 -1.81 -11.39
N VAL A 133 0.89 -2.17 -10.30
CA VAL A 133 2.23 -2.77 -10.33
C VAL A 133 2.21 -4.08 -11.13
N SER A 134 1.15 -4.88 -10.96
CA SER A 134 0.96 -6.10 -11.75
C SER A 134 0.82 -5.79 -13.24
N ALA A 135 -0.09 -4.86 -13.60
CA ALA A 135 -0.27 -4.43 -14.98
C ALA A 135 1.02 -3.90 -15.62
N TRP A 136 1.77 -3.09 -14.88
CA TRP A 136 3.06 -2.56 -15.32
C TRP A 136 4.13 -3.65 -15.48
N ALA A 137 4.20 -4.61 -14.56
CA ALA A 137 5.10 -5.76 -14.69
C ALA A 137 4.79 -6.58 -15.95
N ILE A 138 3.51 -6.75 -16.30
CA ILE A 138 3.15 -7.44 -17.54
C ILE A 138 3.49 -6.61 -18.78
N ALA A 139 3.18 -5.31 -18.79
CA ALA A 139 3.60 -4.43 -19.88
C ALA A 139 5.12 -4.46 -20.09
N THR A 140 5.90 -4.58 -19.00
CA THR A 140 7.37 -4.69 -19.04
C THR A 140 7.81 -6.02 -19.65
N LYS A 141 7.16 -7.14 -19.30
CA LYS A 141 7.43 -8.45 -19.91
C LYS A 141 7.18 -8.42 -21.42
N GLN A 142 6.06 -7.82 -21.85
CA GLN A 142 5.72 -7.68 -23.26
C GLN A 142 6.73 -6.79 -24.01
N GLU A 143 7.16 -5.69 -23.40
CA GLU A 143 8.22 -4.82 -23.94
C GLU A 143 9.55 -5.57 -24.15
N LEU A 144 9.85 -6.53 -23.27
CA LEU A 144 11.02 -7.40 -23.37
C LEU A 144 10.83 -8.59 -24.32
N GLY A 145 9.69 -8.67 -25.01
CA GLY A 145 9.38 -9.75 -25.96
C GLY A 145 8.86 -11.03 -25.32
N TYR A 146 8.56 -11.04 -24.02
CA TYR A 146 7.85 -12.15 -23.38
C TYR A 146 6.35 -12.02 -23.67
N VAL A 147 5.87 -12.82 -24.61
CA VAL A 147 4.45 -12.89 -24.96
C VAL A 147 3.88 -14.16 -24.31
N ASP A 148 2.90 -13.98 -23.43
CA ASP A 148 2.03 -15.05 -22.97
C ASP A 148 0.71 -14.92 -23.72
N GLU A 149 0.42 -15.86 -24.63
CA GLU A 149 -0.75 -15.83 -25.51
C GLU A 149 -2.08 -15.95 -24.73
N ASN A 150 -2.04 -16.43 -23.49
CA ASN A 150 -3.23 -16.54 -22.63
C ASN A 150 -3.41 -15.34 -21.69
N TYR A 151 -2.54 -14.33 -21.80
CA TYR A 151 -2.55 -13.21 -20.88
C TYR A 151 -3.77 -12.30 -21.06
N GLN A 152 -4.41 -11.94 -19.94
CA GLN A 152 -5.52 -10.99 -19.88
C GLN A 152 -5.05 -9.65 -19.30
N PRO A 153 -5.31 -8.52 -19.97
CA PRO A 153 -4.91 -7.20 -19.47
C PRO A 153 -5.62 -6.90 -18.14
N ILE A 154 -4.85 -6.41 -17.16
CA ILE A 154 -5.41 -5.91 -15.90
C ILE A 154 -5.89 -4.48 -16.15
N LEU A 155 -7.21 -4.33 -16.31
CA LEU A 155 -7.85 -3.04 -16.50
C LEU A 155 -8.51 -2.58 -15.19
N PRO A 156 -8.22 -1.38 -14.68
CA PRO A 156 -8.90 -0.84 -13.51
C PRO A 156 -10.35 -0.46 -13.82
N ASN A 157 -11.25 -0.65 -12.86
CA ASN A 157 -12.59 -0.06 -12.88
C ASN A 157 -12.61 1.22 -12.04
N PHE A 158 -13.01 2.34 -12.62
CA PHE A 158 -13.00 3.66 -11.97
C PHE A 158 -14.40 4.13 -11.51
N ASP A 159 -15.43 3.27 -11.55
CA ASP A 159 -16.79 3.61 -11.12
C ASP A 159 -16.97 3.66 -9.57
N SER A 160 -15.88 3.53 -8.79
CA SER A 160 -15.94 3.55 -7.32
C SER A 160 -16.60 4.81 -6.76
N GLY A 161 -16.44 5.96 -7.41
CA GLY A 161 -17.09 7.21 -6.99
C GLY A 161 -18.61 7.21 -7.21
N SER A 162 -19.11 6.40 -8.14
CA SER A 162 -20.54 6.17 -8.35
C SER A 162 -21.10 5.17 -7.34
N LEU A 163 -20.28 4.16 -6.98
CA LEU A 163 -20.64 3.16 -5.99
C LEU A 163 -20.61 3.68 -4.56
N PHE A 164 -19.81 4.71 -4.29
CA PHE A 164 -19.62 5.37 -2.99
C PHE A 164 -19.56 6.89 -3.18
N PRO A 165 -20.71 7.56 -3.35
CA PRO A 165 -20.74 9.00 -3.62
C PRO A 165 -20.15 9.81 -2.46
N GLY A 166 -19.19 10.68 -2.78
CA GLY A 166 -18.54 11.53 -1.79
C GLY A 166 -19.49 12.57 -1.19
N LYS A 167 -19.51 12.70 0.14
CA LYS A 167 -20.37 13.66 0.87
C LYS A 167 -19.74 15.05 1.08
N MET A 168 -18.65 15.35 0.36
CA MET A 168 -17.85 16.58 0.52
C MET A 168 -17.54 16.95 1.98
N LEU A 169 -17.27 15.94 2.81
CA LEU A 169 -16.90 16.16 4.20
C LEU A 169 -15.50 16.82 4.27
N PRO A 170 -15.24 17.65 5.30
CA PRO A 170 -13.91 18.22 5.49
C PRO A 170 -12.86 17.11 5.52
N CYS A 171 -11.87 17.20 4.63
CA CYS A 171 -10.74 16.29 4.66
C CYS A 171 -10.03 16.47 6.00
N ILE A 172 -9.97 15.40 6.81
CA ILE A 172 -9.11 15.39 7.99
C ILE A 172 -7.67 15.35 7.45
N PRO A 173 -6.82 16.36 7.72
CA PRO A 173 -5.44 16.33 7.25
C PRO A 173 -4.72 15.14 7.92
N ALA A 174 -4.58 14.05 7.19
CA ALA A 174 -3.80 12.89 7.61
C ALA A 174 -2.42 13.00 6.94
N GLY A 175 -1.41 13.40 7.71
CA GLY A 175 -0.04 13.59 7.23
C GLY A 175 0.69 14.69 8.00
N LEU A 176 2.00 14.77 7.80
CA LEU A 176 2.80 15.89 8.29
C LEU A 176 2.67 17.05 7.30
N GLY A 177 2.46 18.26 7.81
CA GLY A 177 2.62 19.47 7.00
C GLY A 177 4.05 19.53 6.45
N ARG A 178 4.24 20.10 5.26
CA ARG A 178 5.57 20.26 4.63
C ARG A 178 6.55 20.99 5.54
N GLU A 179 6.06 21.93 6.36
CA GLU A 179 6.86 22.64 7.37
C GLU A 179 7.29 21.78 8.57
N LYS A 180 6.73 20.57 8.73
CA LYS A 180 7.07 19.60 9.78
C LYS A 180 7.84 18.39 9.24
N GLU A 181 8.51 18.53 8.10
CA GLU A 181 9.44 17.54 7.53
C GLU A 181 10.57 17.14 8.50
N ASN A 182 10.79 17.90 9.58
CA ASN A 182 11.70 17.53 10.65
C ASN A 182 11.13 16.40 11.51
N PHE A 183 11.35 15.16 11.05
CA PHE A 183 11.31 13.95 11.87
C PHE A 183 12.11 14.11 13.19
N GLU A 184 13.01 15.08 13.32
CA GLU A 184 13.71 15.40 14.57
C GLU A 184 12.79 15.82 15.73
N LEU A 185 11.58 16.34 15.46
CA LEU A 185 10.63 16.73 16.51
C LEU A 185 10.06 15.55 17.29
N TYR A 186 10.02 14.36 16.68
CA TYR A 186 9.61 13.13 17.33
C TYR A 186 10.72 12.10 17.09
N LYS A 187 11.48 11.71 18.13
CA LYS A 187 12.54 10.69 18.07
C LYS A 187 11.98 9.28 17.74
N ILE A 188 11.31 9.15 16.60
CA ILE A 188 10.67 7.94 16.10
C ILE A 188 11.72 7.18 15.30
N VAL A 189 11.95 5.93 15.69
CA VAL A 189 12.81 5.01 14.96
C VAL A 189 11.96 3.89 14.40
N THR A 190 12.18 3.56 13.13
CA THR A 190 11.53 2.42 12.50
C THR A 190 12.41 1.18 12.65
N LYS A 191 11.81 0.09 13.17
CA LYS A 191 12.47 -1.21 13.30
C LYS A 191 11.66 -2.28 12.58
N MET A 192 12.35 -3.14 11.85
CA MET A 192 11.74 -4.35 11.30
C MET A 192 11.66 -5.41 12.40
N PHE A 193 10.63 -6.25 12.41
CA PHE A 193 10.52 -7.43 13.27
C PHE A 193 10.22 -8.66 12.41
N TYR A 194 11.06 -9.69 12.49
CA TYR A 194 10.94 -10.90 11.69
C TYR A 194 10.38 -12.05 12.53
N PHE A 195 9.35 -12.69 12.00
CA PHE A 195 8.71 -13.85 12.62
C PHE A 195 8.75 -15.01 11.63
N ASP A 196 9.57 -16.02 11.92
CA ASP A 196 9.59 -17.24 11.12
C ASP A 196 8.32 -18.08 11.33
N LYS A 197 8.17 -19.13 10.51
CA LYS A 197 7.03 -20.04 10.55
C LYS A 197 6.81 -20.67 11.92
N SER A 198 7.88 -21.09 12.61
CA SER A 198 7.79 -21.73 13.93
C SER A 198 7.32 -20.75 14.99
N LYS A 199 7.83 -19.51 14.93
CA LYS A 199 7.46 -18.43 15.86
C LYS A 199 6.02 -18.01 15.64
N ILE A 200 5.58 -17.86 14.40
CA ILE A 200 4.18 -17.58 14.07
C ILE A 200 3.27 -18.68 14.63
N SER A 201 3.59 -19.96 14.43
CA SER A 201 2.79 -21.06 15.00
C SER A 201 2.71 -20.99 16.52
N SER A 202 3.84 -20.78 17.21
CA SER A 202 3.87 -20.62 18.66
C SER A 202 3.04 -19.43 19.16
N ILE A 203 3.08 -18.29 18.45
CA ILE A 203 2.28 -17.12 18.82
C ILE A 203 0.78 -17.41 18.64
N ARG A 204 0.40 -18.11 17.56
CA ARG A 204 -1.00 -18.49 17.33
C ARG A 204 -1.54 -19.39 18.43
N GLU A 205 -0.75 -20.36 18.90
CA GLU A 205 -1.14 -21.22 20.02
C GLU A 205 -1.33 -20.43 21.32
N ARG A 206 -0.40 -19.51 21.66
CA ARG A 206 -0.56 -18.64 22.84
C ARG A 206 -1.71 -17.64 22.74
N ALA A 207 -2.15 -17.34 21.53
CA ALA A 207 -3.28 -16.45 21.26
C ALA A 207 -4.63 -17.19 21.22
N ARG A 208 -4.64 -18.51 21.42
CA ARG A 208 -5.85 -19.32 21.46
C ARG A 208 -6.64 -18.99 22.74
N LEU A 209 -7.94 -18.75 22.58
CA LEU A 209 -8.88 -18.66 23.71
C LEU A 209 -9.37 -20.08 24.04
N ASP A 210 -9.42 -20.42 25.33
CA ASP A 210 -9.65 -21.79 25.83
C ASP A 210 -10.82 -22.52 25.14
N ASP A 211 -10.61 -23.82 24.89
CA ASP A 211 -11.49 -24.79 24.19
C ASP A 211 -11.89 -24.49 22.74
N SER A 212 -11.36 -23.43 22.11
CA SER A 212 -11.54 -23.25 20.67
C SER A 212 -10.66 -24.21 19.86
N SER A 213 -11.28 -25.05 19.03
CA SER A 213 -10.56 -25.89 18.05
C SER A 213 -9.84 -25.06 16.98
N LEU A 214 -10.28 -23.83 16.73
CA LEU A 214 -9.80 -22.95 15.67
C LEU A 214 -8.75 -21.96 16.19
N LEU A 215 -7.58 -22.00 15.57
CA LEU A 215 -6.53 -21.01 15.82
C LEU A 215 -6.86 -19.67 15.18
N PRO A 216 -6.57 -18.53 15.85
CA PRO A 216 -6.64 -17.22 15.23
C PRO A 216 -5.77 -17.11 13.97
N SER A 217 -6.05 -16.12 13.13
CA SER A 217 -5.27 -15.90 11.91
C SER A 217 -3.85 -15.42 12.24
N LYS A 218 -2.89 -15.68 11.33
CA LYS A 218 -1.50 -15.20 11.47
C LYS A 218 -1.45 -13.69 11.71
N VAL A 219 -2.23 -12.92 10.94
CA VAL A 219 -2.28 -11.46 11.03
C VAL A 219 -2.80 -11.02 12.39
N GLN A 220 -3.94 -11.54 12.84
CA GLN A 220 -4.51 -11.16 14.14
C GLN A 220 -3.59 -11.53 15.30
N SER A 221 -2.95 -12.72 15.26
CA SER A 221 -2.01 -13.14 16.29
C SER A 221 -0.77 -12.24 16.39
N ILE A 222 -0.19 -11.86 15.25
CA ILE A 222 0.97 -10.94 15.23
C ILE A 222 0.56 -9.52 15.62
N SER A 223 -0.53 -8.99 15.05
CA SER A 223 -1.05 -7.66 15.41
C SER A 223 -1.41 -7.57 16.89
N GLY A 224 -1.98 -8.63 17.46
CA GLY A 224 -2.29 -8.69 18.88
C GLY A 224 -1.05 -8.74 19.76
N LEU A 225 0.00 -9.47 19.33
CA LEU A 225 1.28 -9.48 20.05
C LEU A 225 1.94 -8.11 20.06
N ILE A 226 2.02 -7.45 18.89
CA ILE A 226 2.59 -6.11 18.76
C ILE A 226 1.76 -5.10 19.56
N GLY A 227 0.43 -5.14 19.40
CA GLY A 227 -0.50 -4.29 20.13
C GLY A 227 -0.35 -4.45 21.65
N LYS A 228 -0.27 -5.70 22.13
CA LYS A 228 -0.04 -5.96 23.56
C LYS A 228 1.28 -5.35 24.04
N ALA A 229 2.37 -5.54 23.31
CA ALA A 229 3.67 -4.97 23.70
C ALA A 229 3.63 -3.44 23.76
N ILE A 230 2.97 -2.78 22.80
CA ILE A 230 2.80 -1.32 22.80
C ILE A 230 1.93 -0.86 23.97
N ILE A 231 0.83 -1.57 24.25
CA ILE A 231 -0.05 -1.28 25.39
C ILE A 231 0.69 -1.42 26.71
N ASP A 232 1.44 -2.52 26.90
CA ASP A 232 2.22 -2.80 28.11
C ASP A 232 3.21 -1.65 28.39
N VAL A 233 3.90 -1.14 27.35
CA VAL A 233 4.82 0.00 27.47
C VAL A 233 4.07 1.30 27.76
N HIS A 234 2.96 1.55 27.07
CA HIS A 234 2.16 2.76 27.25
C HIS A 234 1.67 2.89 28.70
N VAL A 235 1.13 1.81 29.26
CA VAL A 235 0.46 1.82 30.56
C VAL A 235 1.42 1.69 31.73
N ALA A 236 2.69 1.35 31.46
CA ALA A 236 3.75 1.36 32.46
C ALA A 236 4.10 2.78 32.93
N ASN A 237 3.80 3.82 32.13
CA ASN A 237 3.87 5.21 32.56
C ASN A 237 2.52 5.64 33.18
N PRO A 238 2.45 5.97 34.49
CA PRO A 238 1.21 6.39 35.14
C PRO A 238 0.60 7.69 34.60
N GLU A 239 1.37 8.53 33.91
CA GLU A 239 0.88 9.77 33.31
C GLU A 239 0.07 9.53 32.03
N ASN A 240 0.23 8.36 31.40
CA ASN A 240 -0.48 8.04 30.17
C ASN A 240 -1.94 7.64 30.46
N PRO A 241 -2.88 7.96 29.54
CA PRO A 241 -4.23 7.45 29.63
C PRO A 241 -4.26 5.92 29.71
N ASN A 242 -5.16 5.37 30.52
CA ASN A 242 -5.34 3.92 30.61
C ASN A 242 -6.16 3.35 29.45
N THR A 243 -6.48 4.14 28.43
CA THR A 243 -7.28 3.75 27.27
C THR A 243 -6.41 3.53 26.06
N TYR A 244 -6.73 2.51 25.26
CA TYR A 244 -6.05 2.23 24.01
C TYR A 244 -7.05 1.84 22.93
N THR A 245 -6.68 2.11 21.67
CA THR A 245 -7.43 1.72 20.49
C THR A 245 -6.50 1.00 19.52
N ILE A 246 -6.92 -0.16 19.02
CA ILE A 246 -6.23 -0.82 17.90
C ILE A 246 -7.12 -0.75 16.68
N ILE A 247 -6.55 -0.33 15.55
CA ILE A 247 -7.24 -0.16 14.28
C ILE A 247 -6.61 -1.09 13.24
N GLN A 248 -7.44 -1.77 12.44
CA GLN A 248 -7.04 -2.59 11.31
C GLN A 248 -7.84 -2.19 10.08
N ALA A 249 -7.13 -1.84 9.00
CA ALA A 249 -7.75 -1.63 7.70
C ALA A 249 -8.13 -2.98 7.07
N VAL A 250 -9.38 -3.11 6.64
CA VAL A 250 -9.94 -4.31 6.03
C VAL A 250 -10.42 -3.95 4.63
N ASN A 251 -9.83 -4.56 3.60
CA ASN A 251 -10.27 -4.39 2.21
C ASN A 251 -11.76 -4.75 2.06
N ILE A 252 -12.60 -3.91 1.46
CA ILE A 252 -14.03 -4.24 1.30
C ILE A 252 -14.32 -5.03 0.01
N ARG A 253 -13.36 -5.09 -0.92
CA ARG A 253 -13.52 -5.87 -2.15
C ARG A 253 -13.82 -7.33 -1.82
N LYS A 254 -14.73 -7.94 -2.58
CA LYS A 254 -15.29 -9.28 -2.36
C LYS A 254 -16.10 -9.48 -1.06
N ARG A 255 -16.30 -8.45 -0.24
CA ARG A 255 -16.99 -8.55 1.06
C ARG A 255 -18.35 -7.83 1.11
N THR A 256 -18.73 -7.17 0.02
CA THR A 256 -20.04 -6.55 -0.21
C THR A 256 -21.06 -7.56 -0.74
N VAL A 257 -22.37 -7.28 -0.59
CA VAL A 257 -23.45 -8.16 -1.13
C VAL A 257 -23.35 -8.34 -2.64
N LEU A 258 -23.02 -7.26 -3.37
CA LEU A 258 -22.56 -7.33 -4.75
C LEU A 258 -21.03 -7.27 -4.71
N PRO A 259 -20.32 -8.41 -4.81
CA PRO A 259 -18.89 -8.46 -4.56
C PRO A 259 -18.12 -7.56 -5.53
N LEU A 260 -17.44 -6.54 -5.02
CA LEU A 260 -16.58 -5.70 -5.84
C LEU A 260 -15.36 -6.49 -6.33
N PRO A 261 -14.95 -6.34 -7.60
CA PRO A 261 -13.82 -7.07 -8.17
C PRO A 261 -12.47 -6.52 -7.66
N ASP A 262 -11.40 -7.29 -7.79
CA ASP A 262 -10.06 -6.88 -7.31
C ASP A 262 -9.48 -5.66 -8.05
N ASN A 263 -9.90 -5.46 -9.30
CA ASN A 263 -9.51 -4.33 -10.14
C ASN A 263 -10.37 -3.07 -9.91
N GLN A 264 -11.30 -3.10 -8.95
CA GLN A 264 -12.03 -1.91 -8.54
C GLN A 264 -11.05 -0.89 -7.94
N PHE A 265 -10.86 0.25 -8.61
CA PHE A 265 -9.82 1.23 -8.27
C PHE A 265 -10.31 2.24 -7.24
N GLY A 266 -9.51 2.52 -6.22
CA GLY A 266 -9.83 3.51 -5.21
C GLY A 266 -9.44 3.07 -3.80
N ASN A 267 -9.76 3.90 -2.82
CA ASN A 267 -9.67 3.55 -1.41
C ASN A 267 -10.90 2.74 -0.97
N LEU A 268 -10.80 1.42 -1.03
CA LEU A 268 -11.91 0.51 -0.71
C LEU A 268 -11.49 -0.36 0.48
N TYR A 269 -11.42 0.28 1.64
CA TYR A 269 -11.21 -0.37 2.92
C TYR A 269 -12.08 0.27 3.99
N ILE A 270 -12.33 -0.49 5.04
CA ILE A 270 -13.03 -0.05 6.23
C ILE A 270 -12.13 -0.28 7.44
N LEU A 271 -12.22 0.58 8.44
CA LEU A 271 -11.42 0.49 9.65
C LEU A 271 -12.17 -0.34 10.70
N SER A 272 -11.67 -1.54 10.98
CA SER A 272 -12.01 -2.28 12.19
C SER A 272 -11.28 -1.65 13.36
N SER A 273 -12.00 -1.25 14.39
CA SER A 273 -11.41 -0.72 15.61
C SER A 273 -11.99 -1.42 16.83
N PHE A 274 -11.19 -1.53 17.88
CA PHE A 274 -11.71 -1.78 19.21
C PHE A 274 -10.97 -0.88 20.20
N GLN A 275 -11.74 -0.33 21.13
CA GLN A 275 -11.24 0.52 22.20
C GLN A 275 -11.47 -0.19 23.53
N SER A 276 -10.50 -0.10 24.43
CA SER A 276 -10.62 -0.65 25.77
C SER A 276 -9.83 0.18 26.78
N ALA A 277 -10.21 0.07 28.04
CA ALA A 277 -9.43 0.59 29.16
C ALA A 277 -8.71 -0.57 29.86
N VAL A 278 -7.51 -0.31 30.35
CA VAL A 278 -6.77 -1.30 31.14
C VAL A 278 -7.52 -1.54 32.46
N GLY A 279 -7.98 -2.78 32.66
CA GLY A 279 -8.62 -3.20 33.91
C GLY A 279 -7.64 -3.28 35.09
N PRO A 280 -8.15 -3.46 36.32
CA PRO A 280 -7.35 -3.47 37.55
C PRO A 280 -6.24 -4.54 37.59
N GLU A 281 -6.38 -5.63 36.83
CA GLU A 281 -5.38 -6.72 36.74
C GLU A 281 -4.19 -6.45 35.79
N ARG A 282 -4.06 -5.23 35.25
CA ARG A 282 -2.98 -4.81 34.32
C ARG A 282 -2.87 -5.69 33.07
N VAL A 283 -3.57 -5.21 32.03
CA VAL A 283 -3.50 -5.58 30.60
C VAL A 283 -4.10 -6.93 30.23
N ALA A 284 -5.00 -6.91 29.23
CA ALA A 284 -5.62 -8.11 28.69
C ALA A 284 -4.58 -9.13 28.22
N SER A 285 -4.84 -10.42 28.46
CA SER A 285 -4.02 -11.50 27.92
C SER A 285 -3.92 -11.43 26.40
N LEU A 286 -2.88 -12.02 25.81
CA LEU A 286 -2.73 -12.08 24.36
C LEU A 286 -3.96 -12.72 23.69
N ALA A 287 -4.48 -13.80 24.26
CA ALA A 287 -5.66 -14.50 23.77
C ALA A 287 -6.91 -13.60 23.78
N THR A 288 -7.14 -12.88 24.88
CA THR A 288 -8.27 -11.94 25.01
C THR A 288 -8.18 -10.81 23.98
N LEU A 289 -6.99 -10.23 23.81
CA LEU A 289 -6.77 -9.13 22.87
C LEU A 289 -6.94 -9.58 21.41
N VAL A 290 -6.41 -10.75 21.05
CA VAL A 290 -6.59 -11.34 19.72
C VAL A 290 -8.05 -11.69 19.45
N ASN A 291 -8.79 -12.13 20.46
CA ASN A 291 -10.23 -12.37 20.36
C ASN A 291 -11.01 -11.08 20.09
N TYR A 292 -10.70 -9.97 20.77
CA TYR A 292 -11.32 -8.67 20.48
C TYR A 292 -11.03 -8.19 19.06
N LEU A 293 -9.78 -8.31 18.60
CA LEU A 293 -9.41 -8.04 17.21
C LEU A 293 -10.22 -8.89 16.23
N SER A 294 -10.35 -10.17 16.53
CA SER A 294 -11.07 -11.12 15.66
C SER A 294 -12.56 -10.80 15.57
N LYS A 295 -13.19 -10.47 16.71
CA LYS A 295 -14.59 -10.06 16.77
C LYS A 295 -14.82 -8.72 16.06
N SER A 296 -13.94 -7.74 16.25
CA SER A 296 -14.07 -6.43 15.59
C SER A 296 -13.95 -6.57 14.07
N VAL A 297 -12.94 -7.30 13.58
CA VAL A 297 -12.78 -7.54 12.13
C VAL A 297 -13.99 -8.28 11.59
N LYS A 298 -14.45 -9.33 12.28
CA LYS A 298 -15.65 -10.07 11.85
C LYS A 298 -16.87 -9.16 11.78
N GLY A 299 -17.14 -8.36 12.81
CA GLY A 299 -18.28 -7.44 12.82
C GLY A 299 -18.24 -6.43 11.67
N VAL A 300 -17.05 -5.91 11.35
CA VAL A 300 -16.88 -5.00 10.22
C VAL A 300 -17.02 -5.70 8.87
N VAL A 301 -16.52 -6.93 8.73
CA VAL A 301 -16.72 -7.75 7.53
C VAL A 301 -18.21 -8.06 7.32
N ASP A 302 -18.92 -8.42 8.38
CA ASP A 302 -20.36 -8.67 8.33
C ASP A 302 -21.12 -7.40 7.94
N ALA A 303 -20.68 -6.23 8.42
CA ALA A 303 -21.23 -4.93 8.03
C ALA A 303 -20.92 -4.53 6.57
N CYS A 304 -19.84 -5.03 5.96
CA CYS A 304 -19.52 -4.75 4.55
C CYS A 304 -20.66 -5.17 3.60
N ALA A 305 -21.42 -6.19 3.98
CA ALA A 305 -22.57 -6.68 3.23
C ALA A 305 -23.61 -5.57 2.96
N THR A 306 -23.84 -4.67 3.92
CA THR A 306 -24.90 -3.66 3.84
C THR A 306 -24.45 -2.31 3.31
N VAL A 307 -23.14 -2.09 3.12
CA VAL A 307 -22.59 -0.78 2.71
C VAL A 307 -23.18 -0.31 1.38
N LEU A 308 -23.22 -1.19 0.37
CA LEU A 308 -23.81 -0.85 -0.94
C LEU A 308 -25.35 -0.80 -0.90
N LEU A 309 -25.99 -1.59 -0.02
CA LEU A 309 -27.46 -1.61 0.09
C LEU A 309 -28.00 -0.30 0.69
N LEU A 310 -27.33 0.25 1.70
CA LEU A 310 -27.73 1.51 2.33
C LEU A 310 -27.62 2.70 1.37
N GLU A 311 -26.63 2.71 0.49
CA GLU A 311 -26.47 3.76 -0.51
C GLU A 311 -27.46 3.60 -1.68
N ILE A 312 -27.70 2.38 -2.17
CA ILE A 312 -28.71 2.13 -3.20
C ILE A 312 -30.11 2.51 -2.70
N ILE A 313 -30.45 2.17 -1.46
CA ILE A 313 -31.75 2.53 -0.87
C ILE A 313 -31.86 4.05 -0.69
N SER A 314 -30.82 4.72 -0.21
CA SER A 314 -30.84 6.19 -0.05
C SER A 314 -31.05 6.91 -1.38
N ASN A 315 -30.46 6.41 -2.47
CA ASN A 315 -30.60 6.99 -3.81
C ASN A 315 -31.94 6.65 -4.51
N LEU A 316 -32.71 5.69 -4.02
CA LEU A 316 -34.04 5.34 -4.56
C LEU A 316 -35.18 6.17 -3.96
N PHE A 317 -34.91 6.90 -2.87
CA PHE A 317 -35.88 7.71 -2.13
C PHE A 317 -35.58 9.23 -2.14
N GLU A 318 -34.60 9.66 -2.94
CA GLU A 318 -34.39 11.06 -3.37
C GLU A 318 -34.89 11.24 -4.81
#